data_AF-A0A062V6X7-F1
#
_entry.id   AF-A0A062V6X7-F1
#
_cell.length_a   1.000
_cell.length_b   1.000
_cell.length_c   1.000
_cell.angle_alpha   90.00
_cell.angle_beta   90.00
_cell.angle_gamma   90.00
#
_symmetry.space_group_name_H-M   'P 1'
#
loop_
_entity.id
_entity.type
_entity.pdbx_description
1 polymer ?
#
loop_
_entity_poly.entity_id
_entity_poly.type
_entity_poly.pdbx_seq_one_letter_code
_entity_poly.pdbx_strand_id
1 'polypeptide(L)'
;MEEPKKKKTEFKLTAVDRYNKVIEVIVHECLDCRELVPKVGDCPQCGTAYKHTRTVEDFKTGFLHYIFECNGCPAEERKAQKIIKFTEVVDESRLNIRKNLADDFLKSGGY
;
A
#
# COMPACT_ATOMS: atom_id res chain seq x y z
N MET A 1 8.68 22.72 -28.80
CA MET A 1 9.25 22.35 -27.48
C MET A 1 8.22 21.43 -26.83
N GLU A 2 8.42 20.11 -26.94
CA GLU A 2 7.52 19.15 -26.30
C GLU A 2 7.85 19.11 -24.81
N GLU A 3 6.91 19.56 -23.99
CA GLU A 3 6.98 19.45 -22.54
C GLU A 3 7.17 17.97 -22.16
N PRO A 4 8.12 17.62 -21.26
CA PRO A 4 8.26 16.25 -20.83
C PRO A 4 6.98 15.86 -20.09
N LYS A 5 6.17 14.99 -20.70
CA LYS A 5 5.03 14.31 -20.05
C LYS A 5 5.57 13.63 -18.78
N LYS A 6 5.49 14.33 -17.64
CA LYS A 6 5.73 13.75 -16.32
C LYS A 6 4.82 12.53 -16.24
N LYS A 7 5.41 11.33 -16.29
CA LYS A 7 4.69 10.08 -16.03
C LYS A 7 4.05 10.28 -14.66
N LYS A 8 2.73 10.48 -14.62
CA LYS A 8 1.99 10.56 -13.36
C LYS A 8 2.24 9.23 -12.66
N THR A 9 3.03 9.22 -11.59
CA THR A 9 3.28 8.04 -10.75
C THR A 9 2.15 7.82 -9.75
N GLU A 10 1.18 8.72 -9.73
CA GLU A 10 -0.01 8.69 -8.89
C GLU A 10 -1.26 8.51 -9.75
N PHE A 11 -2.12 7.57 -9.36
CA PHE A 11 -3.39 7.30 -10.02
C PHE A 11 -4.50 7.14 -8.98
N LYS A 12 -5.73 7.47 -9.35
CA LYS A 12 -6.90 7.19 -8.54
C LYS A 12 -7.41 5.79 -8.88
N LEU A 13 -7.69 5.01 -7.85
CA LEU A 13 -8.33 3.71 -7.96
C LEU A 13 -9.55 3.67 -7.08
N THR A 14 -10.53 2.91 -7.54
CA THR A 14 -11.72 2.61 -6.75
C THR A 14 -11.44 1.41 -5.87
N ALA A 15 -11.65 1.56 -4.57
CA ALA A 15 -11.48 0.48 -3.60
C ALA A 15 -12.66 0.43 -2.63
N VAL A 16 -12.84 -0.70 -1.98
CA VAL A 16 -13.79 -0.90 -0.91
C VAL A 16 -13.04 -0.94 0.40
N ASP A 17 -13.53 -0.20 1.39
CA ASP A 17 -12.96 -0.20 2.73
C ASP A 17 -13.55 -1.35 3.59
N ARG A 18 -13.04 -1.52 4.82
CA ARG A 18 -13.51 -2.54 5.78
C ARG A 18 -15.01 -2.45 6.14
N TYR A 19 -15.66 -1.31 5.91
CA TYR A 19 -17.09 -1.10 6.10
C TYR A 19 -17.91 -1.31 4.83
N ASN A 20 -17.32 -1.96 3.81
CA ASN A 20 -17.91 -2.19 2.50
C ASN A 20 -18.34 -0.91 1.77
N LYS A 21 -17.74 0.25 2.08
CA LYS A 21 -18.01 1.49 1.34
C LYS A 21 -17.00 1.62 0.21
N VAL A 22 -17.52 1.97 -0.96
CA VAL A 22 -16.71 2.33 -2.10
C VAL A 22 -16.07 3.68 -1.84
N ILE A 23 -14.74 3.72 -1.90
CA ILE A 23 -13.90 4.90 -1.69
C ILE A 23 -12.94 5.08 -2.86
N GLU A 24 -12.67 6.33 -3.21
CA GLU A 24 -11.59 6.67 -4.13
C GLU A 24 -10.28 6.78 -3.36
N VAL A 25 -9.26 6.05 -3.81
CA VAL A 25 -7.94 6.04 -3.18
C VAL A 25 -6.90 6.45 -4.19
N ILE A 26 -6.10 7.46 -3.84
CA ILE A 26 -4.92 7.82 -4.60
C ILE A 26 -3.82 6.81 -4.24
N VAL A 27 -3.36 6.07 -5.23
CA VAL A 27 -2.24 5.14 -5.10
C VAL A 27 -1.02 5.67 -5.83
N HIS A 28 0.16 5.26 -5.38
CA HIS A 28 1.42 5.51 -6.07
C HIS A 28 2.30 4.26 -6.04
N GLU A 29 3.27 4.19 -6.96
CA GLU A 29 4.31 3.17 -6.88
C GLU A 29 5.23 3.47 -5.69
N CYS A 30 5.37 2.52 -4.77
CA CYS A 30 6.39 2.51 -3.74
C CYS A 30 7.72 2.15 -4.39
N LEU A 31 8.72 3.04 -4.33
CA LEU A 31 10.02 2.80 -4.96
C LEU A 31 10.83 1.71 -4.26
N ASP A 32 10.63 1.52 -2.95
CA ASP A 32 11.30 0.48 -2.17
C ASP A 32 10.81 -0.92 -2.55
N CYS A 33 9.49 -1.14 -2.62
CA CYS A 33 8.89 -2.47 -2.82
C CYS A 33 8.38 -2.72 -4.25
N ARG A 34 8.35 -1.68 -5.12
CA ARG A 34 7.73 -1.71 -6.46
C ARG A 34 6.25 -2.15 -6.43
N GLU A 35 5.54 -1.79 -5.37
CA GLU A 35 4.11 -2.09 -5.17
C GLU A 35 3.27 -0.83 -5.29
N LEU A 36 2.01 -0.97 -5.71
CA LEU A 36 1.03 0.11 -5.64
C LEU A 36 0.52 0.24 -4.19
N VAL A 37 0.82 1.38 -3.58
CA VAL A 37 0.45 1.67 -2.19
C VAL A 37 -0.42 2.92 -2.12
N PRO A 38 -1.42 2.96 -1.22
CA PRO A 38 -2.25 4.13 -1.05
C PRO A 38 -1.49 5.26 -0.36
N LYS A 39 -1.72 6.49 -0.81
CA LYS A 39 -1.19 7.68 -0.15
C LYS A 39 -1.94 7.91 1.17
N VAL A 40 -1.19 7.97 2.27
CA VAL A 40 -1.72 8.13 3.64
C VAL A 40 -1.40 9.49 4.27
N GLY A 41 -0.61 10.33 3.60
CA GLY A 41 -0.25 11.67 4.09
C GLY A 41 0.81 11.64 5.18
N ASP A 42 0.84 12.69 6.00
CA ASP A 42 1.82 12.90 7.05
C ASP A 42 1.26 12.51 8.43
N CYS A 43 2.15 12.13 9.33
CA CYS A 43 1.78 11.81 10.71
C CYS A 43 1.25 13.07 11.42
N PRO A 44 0.02 13.05 11.98
CA PRO A 44 -0.55 14.24 12.62
C PRO A 44 0.17 14.63 13.92
N GLN A 45 0.96 13.72 14.50
CA GLN A 45 1.69 13.94 15.75
C GLN A 45 3.05 14.62 15.50
N CYS A 46 3.86 14.09 14.59
CA CYS A 46 5.23 14.58 14.35
C CYS A 46 5.41 15.32 13.01
N GLY A 47 4.38 15.40 12.16
CA GLY A 47 4.45 16.01 10.83
C GLY A 47 5.33 15.26 9.83
N THR A 48 5.85 14.09 10.20
CA THR A 48 6.72 13.29 9.31
C THR A 48 5.88 12.45 8.35
N ALA A 49 6.26 12.41 7.08
CA ALA A 49 5.61 11.58 6.08
C ALA A 49 5.60 10.10 6.49
N TYR A 50 4.45 9.45 6.35
CA TYR A 50 4.35 8.01 6.56
C TYR A 50 5.07 7.26 5.44
N LYS A 51 6.01 6.38 5.80
CA LYS A 51 6.67 5.49 4.86
C LYS A 51 5.95 4.14 4.86
N HIS A 52 5.67 3.59 3.68
CA HIS A 52 5.15 2.23 3.56
C HIS A 52 6.21 1.24 4.08
N THR A 53 5.81 0.39 5.02
CA THR A 53 6.69 -0.64 5.58
C THR A 53 6.40 -1.99 4.95
N ARG A 54 5.12 -2.37 4.89
CA ARG A 54 4.69 -3.68 4.38
C ARG A 54 3.21 -3.69 3.99
N THR A 55 2.87 -4.60 3.09
CA THR A 55 1.49 -4.92 2.71
C THR A 55 1.18 -6.34 3.14
N VAL A 56 0.03 -6.57 3.78
CA VAL A 56 -0.44 -7.91 4.14
C VAL A 56 -1.79 -8.15 3.47
N GLU A 57 -1.93 -9.23 2.70
CA GLU A 57 -3.21 -9.64 2.11
C GLU A 57 -3.93 -10.60 3.06
N ASP A 58 -5.19 -10.30 3.37
CA ASP A 58 -6.07 -11.25 4.03
C ASP A 58 -6.69 -12.18 2.97
N PHE A 59 -6.15 -13.39 2.85
CA PHE A 59 -6.59 -14.37 1.85
C PHE A 59 -8.06 -14.80 1.98
N LYS A 60 -8.67 -14.64 3.16
CA LYS A 60 -10.07 -15.03 3.38
C LYS A 60 -11.04 -14.02 2.79
N THR A 61 -10.67 -12.75 2.83
CA THR A 61 -11.56 -11.63 2.48
C THR A 61 -11.09 -10.87 1.23
N GLY A 62 -9.82 -11.00 0.86
CA GLY A 62 -9.14 -10.30 -0.22
C GLY A 62 -8.83 -8.83 0.11
N PHE A 63 -8.83 -8.45 1.40
CA PHE A 63 -8.45 -7.09 1.80
C PHE A 63 -6.93 -6.98 1.91
N LEU A 64 -6.41 -5.83 1.46
CA LEU A 64 -5.00 -5.47 1.55
C LEU A 64 -4.82 -4.51 2.73
N HIS A 65 -3.97 -4.92 3.66
CA HIS A 65 -3.58 -4.20 4.86
C HIS A 65 -2.24 -3.53 4.61
N TYR A 66 -2.29 -2.27 4.21
CA TYR A 66 -1.10 -1.45 4.03
C TYR A 66 -0.67 -0.87 5.38
N ILE A 67 0.54 -1.20 5.80
CA ILE A 67 1.13 -0.75 7.05
C ILE A 67 2.16 0.32 6.74
N PHE A 68 2.03 1.46 7.41
CA PHE A 68 2.92 2.59 7.27
C PHE A 68 3.47 3.00 8.64
N GLU A 69 4.71 3.47 8.65
CA GLU A 69 5.37 3.99 9.84
C GLU A 69 6.00 5.34 9.57
N CYS A 70 5.94 6.25 10.54
CA CYS A 70 6.72 7.48 10.53
C CYS A 70 7.93 7.33 11.46
N ASN A 71 9.04 8.02 11.17
CA ASN A 71 10.23 7.94 12.03
C ASN A 71 10.25 8.99 13.15
N GLY A 72 9.28 9.90 13.19
CA GLY A 72 9.23 10.99 14.16
C GLY A 72 8.50 10.67 15.47
N CYS A 73 7.73 9.58 15.53
CA CYS A 73 6.97 9.18 16.72
C CYS A 73 7.53 7.91 17.39
N PRO A 74 7.26 7.71 18.70
CA PRO A 74 7.52 6.44 19.36
C PRO A 74 6.72 5.29 18.71
N ALA A 75 7.19 4.06 18.91
CA ALA A 75 6.72 2.86 18.19
C ALA A 75 5.20 2.61 18.28
N GLU A 76 4.57 3.08 19.35
CA GLU A 76 3.13 2.93 19.63
C GLU A 76 2.27 3.90 18.81
N GLU A 77 2.79 5.09 18.50
CA GLU A 77 2.03 6.17 17.84
C GLU A 77 2.43 6.39 16.38
N ARG A 78 3.54 5.78 15.95
CA ARG A 78 4.07 5.96 14.60
C ARG A 78 3.40 5.13 13.51
N LYS A 79 2.51 4.20 13.88
CA LYS A 79 1.92 3.23 12.95
C LYS A 79 0.58 3.74 12.40
N ALA A 80 0.49 3.80 11.08
CA ALA A 80 -0.77 3.99 10.37
C ALA A 80 -1.10 2.74 9.56
N GLN A 81 -2.38 2.41 9.45
CA GLN A 81 -2.84 1.28 8.66
C GLN A 81 -3.98 1.71 7.74
N LYS A 82 -3.95 1.22 6.50
CA LYS A 82 -5.04 1.39 5.55
C LYS A 82 -5.47 0.02 5.02
N ILE A 83 -6.72 -0.34 5.27
CA ILE A 83 -7.30 -1.62 4.88
C ILE A 83 -8.29 -1.35 3.75
N ILE A 84 -7.95 -1.81 2.55
CA ILE A 84 -8.75 -1.58 1.34
C ILE A 84 -8.72 -2.81 0.43
N LYS A 85 -9.75 -2.97 -0.38
CA LYS A 85 -9.84 -4.01 -1.41
C LYS A 85 -10.18 -3.34 -2.73
N PHE A 86 -9.32 -3.44 -3.74
CA PHE A 86 -9.61 -2.83 -5.03
C PHE A 86 -10.78 -3.53 -5.71
N THR A 87 -11.74 -2.75 -6.23
CA THR A 87 -12.95 -3.27 -6.91
C THR A 87 -12.74 -3.46 -8.40
N GLU A 88 -11.86 -2.66 -8.99
CA GLU A 88 -11.47 -2.81 -10.39
C GLU A 88 -10.43 -3.93 -10.48
N VAL A 89 -10.48 -4.71 -11.56
CA VAL A 89 -9.40 -5.62 -11.95
C VAL A 89 -8.23 -4.73 -12.37
N VAL A 90 -7.53 -4.21 -11.37
CA VAL A 90 -6.21 -3.64 -11.55
C VAL A 90 -5.37 -4.84 -11.92
N ASP A 91 -5.08 -4.94 -13.22
CA ASP A 91 -4.29 -6.01 -13.85
C ASP A 91 -3.26 -6.54 -12.85
N GLU A 92 -3.31 -7.83 -12.51
CA GLU A 92 -2.47 -8.44 -11.46
C GLU A 92 -0.97 -8.16 -11.70
N SER A 93 -0.60 -7.87 -12.95
CA SER A 93 0.71 -7.39 -13.39
C SER A 93 1.14 -6.05 -12.78
N ARG A 94 0.19 -5.20 -12.37
CA ARG A 94 0.39 -3.84 -11.81
C ARG A 94 0.35 -3.84 -10.28
N LEU A 95 -0.44 -4.73 -9.68
CA LEU A 95 -0.42 -5.02 -8.25
C LEU A 95 0.63 -6.11 -7.99
N ASN A 96 1.91 -5.74 -8.04
CA ASN A 96 3.06 -6.63 -7.86
C ASN A 96 3.15 -7.32 -6.46
N ILE A 97 2.04 -7.31 -5.70
CA ILE A 97 1.86 -7.82 -4.33
C ILE A 97 2.15 -9.33 -4.26
N ARG A 98 1.79 -10.08 -5.31
CA ARG A 98 1.93 -11.55 -5.33
C ARG A 98 3.36 -12.06 -5.48
N LYS A 99 4.33 -11.23 -5.87
CA LYS A 99 5.72 -11.68 -6.05
C LYS A 99 6.50 -11.83 -4.74
N ASN A 100 6.17 -11.07 -3.69
CA ASN A 100 6.92 -11.10 -2.44
C ASN A 100 6.44 -12.18 -1.45
N LEU A 101 5.20 -12.66 -1.55
CA LEU A 101 4.66 -13.68 -0.63
C LEU A 101 5.19 -15.09 -0.89
N ALA A 102 5.58 -15.40 -2.13
CA ALA A 102 6.14 -16.71 -2.47
C ALA A 102 7.56 -16.94 -1.89
N ASP A 103 8.30 -15.88 -1.57
CA ASP A 103 9.66 -15.99 -1.03
C ASP A 103 9.67 -16.14 0.51
N ASP A 104 8.68 -15.57 1.21
CA ASP A 104 8.60 -15.63 2.68
C ASP A 104 8.04 -16.97 3.19
N PHE A 105 7.12 -17.60 2.45
CA PHE A 105 6.58 -18.91 2.80
C PHE A 105 7.62 -20.04 2.64
N LEU A 106 8.61 -19.87 1.74
CA LEU A 106 9.72 -20.83 1.60
C LEU A 106 10.79 -20.71 2.70
N LYS A 107 10.86 -19.58 3.43
CA LYS A 107 11.87 -19.41 4.49
C LYS A 107 11.43 -19.87 5.87
N SER A 108 10.13 -20.04 6.11
CA SER A 108 9.59 -20.41 7.43
C SER A 108 9.21 -21.89 7.55
N GLY A 109 9.53 -22.72 6.56
CA GLY A 109 9.22 -24.16 6.55
C GLY A 109 10.45 -25.00 6.27
N GLY A 110 11.18 -25.37 7.32
CA GLY A 110 12.24 -26.37 7.22
C GLY A 110 13.14 -26.38 8.44
N TYR A 111 12.70 -27.03 9.51
CA TYR A 111 13.37 -28.13 10.23
C TYR A 111 12.60 -28.45 11.52
#